data_AF-A0A949QAY5-F1
#
_entry.id   AF-A0A949QAY5-F1
#
_cell.length_a   1.000
_cell.length_b   1.000
_cell.length_c   1.000
_cell.angle_alpha   90.00
_cell.angle_beta   90.00
_cell.angle_gamma   90.00
#
_symmetry.space_group_name_H-M   'P 1'
#
loop_
_entity.id
_entity.type
_entity.pdbx_description
1 polymer ?
#
loop_
_entity_poly.entity_id
_entity_poly.type
_entity_poly.pdbx_seq_one_letter_code
_entity_poly.pdbx_strand_id
1 'polypeptide(L)'
;MLGYLPVASARKSRLRPPGALEEHDFLSSCIKCGQCVQVCPVAAIKLDDIEHGFGIGVPYIDARAQACDFSCDAVQCILACPTGSLTYKKPAFSETRPGMALAHAPVLKAKEKDAEPTLNLKERIGVARLSHPEACLAVQGKGFKGPVRSADFKGRMRYMDVDRWKPILVS
;
A
#
# COMPACT_ATOMS: atom_id res chain seq x y z
N MET A 1 25.44 8.01 -27.14
CA MET A 1 25.47 8.69 -25.82
C MET A 1 24.14 8.48 -25.06
N LEU A 2 23.61 7.24 -25.05
CA LEU A 2 22.24 6.91 -24.55
C LEU A 2 22.25 5.83 -23.45
N GLY A 3 23.41 5.51 -22.87
CA GLY A 3 23.57 4.39 -21.93
C GLY A 3 23.61 4.75 -20.43
N TYR A 4 23.52 6.03 -20.07
CA TYR A 4 23.82 6.49 -18.69
C TYR A 4 22.62 7.04 -17.90
N LEU A 5 21.44 7.18 -18.50
CA LEU A 5 20.28 7.79 -17.85
C LEU A 5 19.52 6.93 -16.79
N PRO A 6 19.49 5.58 -16.80
CA PRO A 6 18.67 4.87 -15.81
C PRO A 6 19.32 4.78 -14.42
N VAL A 7 20.62 5.09 -14.30
CA VAL A 7 21.36 4.95 -13.03
C VAL A 7 21.11 6.14 -12.09
N ALA A 8 20.87 7.33 -12.63
CA ALA A 8 20.63 8.53 -11.81
C ALA A 8 19.28 8.49 -11.07
N SER A 9 18.24 7.90 -11.69
CA SER A 9 16.91 7.73 -11.08
C SER A 9 16.80 6.49 -10.17
N ALA A 10 17.68 5.51 -10.34
CA ALA A 10 17.66 4.25 -9.57
C ALA A 10 17.79 4.43 -8.04
N ARG A 11 18.21 5.59 -7.56
CA ARG A 11 18.36 5.90 -6.11
C ARG A 11 17.11 6.48 -5.46
N LYS A 12 16.01 6.69 -6.19
CA LYS A 12 14.80 7.29 -5.61
C LYS A 12 14.07 6.22 -4.80
N SER A 13 14.07 6.36 -3.47
CA SER A 13 13.29 5.48 -2.58
C SER A 13 11.81 5.56 -2.96
N ARG A 14 11.25 4.44 -3.43
CA ARG A 14 9.85 4.33 -3.82
C ARG A 14 9.02 3.91 -2.63
N LEU A 15 7.88 4.54 -2.43
CA LEU A 15 6.92 4.07 -1.44
C LEU A 15 6.26 2.82 -1.99
N ARG A 16 6.43 1.70 -1.29
CA ARG A 16 5.79 0.43 -1.66
C ARG A 16 4.35 0.37 -1.12
N PRO A 17 3.48 -0.43 -1.76
CA PRO A 17 2.12 -0.63 -1.27
C PRO A 17 2.08 -1.16 0.18
N PRO A 18 0.95 -0.99 0.87
CA PRO A 18 0.72 -1.58 2.18
C PRO A 18 1.09 -3.06 2.24
N GLY A 19 1.84 -3.43 3.29
CA GLY A 19 2.25 -4.81 3.52
C GLY A 19 3.45 -5.28 2.72
N ALA A 20 4.12 -4.40 1.95
CA ALA A 20 5.32 -4.82 1.23
C ALA A 20 6.40 -5.34 2.18
N LEU A 21 7.08 -6.39 1.70
CA LEU A 21 8.31 -6.91 2.30
C LEU A 21 9.44 -5.86 2.23
N GLU A 22 10.59 -6.20 2.82
CA GLU A 22 11.83 -5.44 2.61
C GLU A 22 12.14 -5.36 1.11
N GLU A 23 12.74 -4.26 0.66
CA GLU A 23 12.88 -3.93 -0.77
C GLU A 23 13.53 -5.05 -1.58
N HIS A 24 14.59 -5.69 -1.06
CA HIS A 24 15.25 -6.79 -1.76
C HIS A 24 14.31 -7.99 -1.97
N ASP A 25 13.63 -8.41 -0.91
CA ASP A 25 12.73 -9.58 -0.92
C ASP A 25 11.43 -9.29 -1.66
N PHE A 26 11.00 -8.03 -1.63
CA PHE A 26 9.88 -7.55 -2.43
C PHE A 26 10.19 -7.64 -3.93
N LEU A 27 11.36 -7.18 -4.34
CA LEU A 27 11.80 -7.22 -5.74
C LEU A 27 12.00 -8.66 -6.26
N SER A 28 12.43 -9.59 -5.40
CA SER A 28 12.64 -10.99 -5.78
C SER A 28 11.35 -11.80 -5.84
N SER A 29 10.38 -11.53 -4.96
CA SER A 29 9.11 -12.26 -4.90
C SER A 29 8.02 -11.70 -5.81
N CYS A 30 8.09 -10.42 -6.19
CA CYS A 30 7.05 -9.78 -6.98
C CYS A 30 7.11 -10.24 -8.45
N ILE A 31 6.10 -11.01 -8.86
CA ILE A 31 5.95 -11.47 -10.27
C ILE A 31 5.34 -10.41 -11.19
N LYS A 32 5.14 -9.18 -10.72
CA LYS A 32 4.67 -8.03 -11.53
C LYS A 32 3.31 -8.26 -12.20
N CYS A 33 2.42 -9.03 -11.56
CA CYS A 33 1.12 -9.41 -12.14
C CYS A 33 0.07 -8.27 -12.18
N GLY A 34 0.32 -7.14 -11.52
CA GLY A 34 -0.59 -5.98 -11.54
C GLY A 34 -1.90 -6.13 -10.77
N GLN A 35 -2.18 -7.28 -10.13
CA GLN A 35 -3.44 -7.50 -9.40
C GLN A 35 -3.67 -6.48 -8.27
N CYS A 36 -2.61 -6.09 -7.56
CA CYS A 36 -2.69 -5.04 -6.53
C CYS A 36 -3.14 -3.67 -7.07
N VAL A 37 -2.86 -3.35 -8.34
CA VAL A 37 -3.31 -2.11 -9.00
C VAL A 37 -4.80 -2.19 -9.32
N GLN A 38 -5.26 -3.33 -9.85
CA GLN A 38 -6.66 -3.54 -10.24
C GLN A 38 -7.62 -3.42 -9.04
N VAL A 39 -7.23 -3.95 -7.89
CA VAL A 39 -8.07 -3.95 -6.69
C VAL A 39 -8.00 -2.66 -5.88
N CYS A 40 -7.20 -1.66 -6.30
CA CYS A 40 -7.06 -0.41 -5.56
C CYS A 40 -8.16 0.58 -5.98
N PRO A 41 -9.22 0.81 -5.18
CA PRO A 41 -10.37 1.64 -5.58
C PRO A 41 -10.01 3.11 -5.76
N VAL A 42 -8.94 3.56 -5.11
CA VAL A 42 -8.46 4.94 -5.17
C VAL A 42 -7.31 5.13 -6.14
N ALA A 43 -6.94 4.09 -6.90
CA ALA A 43 -5.84 4.12 -7.88
C ALA A 43 -4.52 4.72 -7.33
N ALA A 44 -4.20 4.40 -6.06
CA ALA A 44 -2.96 4.88 -5.42
C ALA A 44 -1.72 4.10 -5.87
N ILE A 45 -1.89 2.85 -6.32
CA ILE A 45 -0.80 1.96 -6.72
C ILE A 45 -0.61 2.07 -8.24
N LYS A 46 0.63 2.29 -8.68
CA LYS A 46 1.04 2.33 -10.09
C LYS A 46 2.15 1.33 -10.33
N LEU A 47 2.29 0.85 -11.57
CA LEU A 47 3.45 0.05 -11.98
C LEU A 47 4.55 0.96 -12.48
N ASP A 48 5.79 0.65 -12.11
CA ASP A 48 6.96 1.35 -12.65
C ASP A 48 7.16 1.12 -14.13
N ASP A 49 7.61 2.16 -14.81
CA ASP A 49 7.94 2.15 -16.23
C ASP A 49 9.45 2.10 -16.45
N ILE A 50 9.88 1.82 -17.69
CA ILE A 50 11.27 1.68 -18.12
C ILE A 50 12.13 2.92 -17.79
N GLU A 51 11.51 4.10 -17.77
CA GLU A 51 12.17 5.38 -17.45
C GLU A 51 12.66 5.47 -16.00
N HIS A 52 12.13 4.62 -15.12
CA HIS A 52 12.40 4.69 -13.68
C HIS A 52 13.57 3.80 -13.24
N GLY A 53 14.21 3.05 -14.15
CA GLY A 53 15.39 2.23 -13.86
C GLY A 53 15.05 0.87 -13.25
N PHE A 54 15.75 0.46 -12.18
CA PHE A 54 15.52 -0.85 -11.54
C PHE A 54 14.10 -0.93 -10.96
N GLY A 55 13.43 -2.07 -11.18
CA GLY A 55 12.06 -2.30 -10.70
C GLY A 55 10.95 -2.03 -11.72
N ILE A 56 11.23 -2.09 -13.03
CA ILE A 56 10.21 -2.06 -14.09
C ILE A 56 9.09 -3.07 -13.77
N GLY A 57 7.83 -2.62 -13.81
CA GLY A 57 6.65 -3.42 -13.52
C GLY A 57 6.42 -3.73 -12.04
N VAL A 58 7.28 -3.24 -11.14
CA VAL A 58 7.11 -3.40 -9.70
C VAL A 58 6.19 -2.29 -9.19
N PRO A 59 5.18 -2.59 -8.36
CA PRO A 59 4.23 -1.58 -7.92
C PRO A 59 4.83 -0.59 -6.92
N TYR A 60 4.41 0.67 -7.02
CA TYR A 60 4.80 1.77 -6.14
C TYR A 60 3.62 2.73 -5.92
N ILE A 61 3.76 3.64 -4.96
CA ILE A 61 2.82 4.71 -4.66
C ILE A 61 3.53 6.05 -4.82
N ASP A 62 2.96 6.93 -5.63
CA ASP A 62 3.31 8.35 -5.60
C ASP A 62 2.33 9.09 -4.67
N ALA A 63 2.70 9.17 -3.39
CA ALA A 63 1.83 9.73 -2.37
C ALA A 63 1.50 11.22 -2.58
N ARG A 64 2.28 11.95 -3.38
CA ARG A 64 2.00 13.36 -3.71
C ARG A 64 0.91 13.49 -4.78
N ALA A 65 0.88 12.55 -5.73
CA ALA A 65 -0.16 12.49 -6.75
C ALA A 65 -1.44 11.87 -6.20
N GLN A 66 -1.32 10.72 -5.54
CA GLN A 66 -2.45 10.00 -4.94
C GLN A 66 -1.96 9.07 -3.83
N ALA A 67 -2.29 9.40 -2.59
CA ALA A 67 -1.94 8.59 -1.43
C ALA A 67 -2.90 7.41 -1.22
N CYS A 68 -2.39 6.34 -0.59
CA CYS A 68 -3.25 5.30 -0.03
C CYS A 68 -3.97 5.86 1.19
N ASP A 69 -5.30 5.88 1.14
CA ASP A 69 -6.18 6.37 2.20
C ASP A 69 -6.90 5.23 2.96
N PHE A 70 -6.53 3.98 2.65
CA PHE A 70 -7.15 2.77 3.19
C PHE A 70 -8.66 2.63 2.91
N SER A 71 -9.20 3.32 1.89
CA SER A 71 -10.63 3.24 1.49
C SER A 71 -11.11 1.86 1.01
N CYS A 72 -10.22 0.87 0.91
CA CYS A 72 -10.49 -0.48 0.39
C CYS A 72 -10.92 -1.50 1.47
N ASP A 73 -11.38 -1.06 2.65
CA ASP A 73 -11.95 -1.90 3.72
C ASP A 73 -11.18 -3.23 3.93
N ALA A 74 -9.93 -3.12 4.43
CA ALA A 74 -8.99 -4.23 4.72
C ALA A 74 -7.89 -4.53 3.68
N VAL A 75 -7.33 -3.47 3.06
CA VAL A 75 -6.05 -3.59 2.33
C VAL A 75 -6.10 -4.66 1.24
N GLN A 76 -7.10 -4.56 0.36
CA GLN A 76 -7.39 -5.55 -0.69
C GLN A 76 -6.18 -5.90 -1.58
N CYS A 77 -5.22 -4.97 -1.75
CA CYS A 77 -3.98 -5.23 -2.47
C CYS A 77 -3.14 -6.37 -1.86
N ILE A 78 -3.18 -6.56 -0.53
CA ILE A 78 -2.51 -7.67 0.16
C ILE A 78 -3.20 -8.99 -0.16
N LEU A 79 -4.54 -9.02 -0.07
CA LEU A 79 -5.32 -10.22 -0.35
C LEU A 79 -5.23 -10.66 -1.82
N ALA A 80 -5.08 -9.69 -2.73
CA ALA A 80 -4.91 -9.94 -4.16
C ALA A 80 -3.46 -10.28 -4.56
N CYS A 81 -2.49 -10.34 -3.63
CA CYS A 81 -1.10 -10.67 -3.96
C CYS A 81 -0.91 -12.19 -3.95
N PRO A 82 -0.72 -12.86 -5.12
CA PRO A 82 -0.64 -14.32 -5.17
C PRO A 82 0.68 -14.87 -4.64
N THR A 83 1.74 -14.05 -4.66
CA THR A 83 3.10 -14.46 -4.24
C THR A 83 3.39 -14.18 -2.77
N GLY A 84 2.53 -13.42 -2.08
CA GLY A 84 2.81 -12.95 -0.73
C GLY A 84 3.88 -11.85 -0.65
N SER A 85 4.22 -11.21 -1.77
CA SER A 85 5.09 -10.00 -1.77
C SER A 85 4.48 -8.84 -0.97
N LEU A 86 3.15 -8.84 -0.84
CA LEU A 86 2.40 -8.00 0.08
C LEU A 86 1.80 -8.90 1.16
N THR A 87 2.07 -8.59 2.43
CA THR A 87 1.67 -9.38 3.60
C THR A 87 1.18 -8.49 4.74
N TYR A 88 0.32 -9.00 5.60
CA TYR A 88 -0.16 -8.32 6.80
C TYR A 88 -0.26 -9.26 7.98
N LYS A 89 0.57 -9.03 8.99
CA LYS A 89 0.48 -9.65 10.30
C LYS A 89 -0.32 -8.76 11.22
N LYS A 90 -1.52 -9.22 11.59
CA LYS A 90 -2.33 -8.55 12.62
C LYS A 90 -1.52 -8.48 13.91
N PRO A 91 -1.31 -7.28 14.48
CA PRO A 91 -0.61 -7.18 15.75
C PRO A 91 -1.45 -7.75 16.88
N ALA A 92 -0.80 -8.33 17.89
CA ALA A 92 -1.46 -9.01 18.99
C ALA A 92 -2.44 -8.11 19.78
N PHE A 93 -2.15 -6.81 19.88
CA PHE A 93 -3.00 -5.85 20.60
C PHE A 93 -4.32 -5.51 19.86
N SER A 94 -4.41 -5.80 18.56
CA SER A 94 -5.60 -5.50 17.77
C SER A 94 -6.56 -6.69 17.83
N GLU A 95 -7.44 -6.74 18.83
CA GLU A 95 -8.43 -7.81 18.96
C GLU A 95 -9.41 -7.84 17.79
N THR A 96 -9.79 -9.04 17.35
CA THR A 96 -10.80 -9.19 16.29
C THR A 96 -12.17 -9.05 16.93
N ARG A 97 -13.03 -8.16 16.42
CA ARG A 97 -14.40 -8.04 16.92
C ARG A 97 -15.16 -9.36 16.75
N PRO A 98 -15.91 -9.83 17.76
CA PRO A 98 -16.76 -11.01 17.62
C PRO A 98 -17.71 -10.83 16.42
N GLY A 99 -17.81 -11.85 15.56
CA GLY A 99 -18.73 -11.84 14.40
C GLY A 99 -18.14 -11.40 13.06
N MET A 100 -16.87 -11.00 12.98
CA MET A 100 -16.18 -10.72 11.70
C MET A 100 -15.20 -11.84 11.32
N ALA A 101 -15.69 -13.06 11.12
CA ALA A 101 -14.87 -14.12 10.55
C ALA A 101 -14.55 -13.78 9.09
N LEU A 102 -13.27 -13.84 8.71
CA LEU A 102 -12.89 -13.77 7.31
C LEU A 102 -13.51 -14.97 6.57
N ALA A 103 -14.02 -14.76 5.36
CA ALA A 103 -14.64 -15.81 4.55
C ALA A 103 -13.70 -17.01 4.32
N HIS A 104 -12.39 -16.75 4.27
CA HIS A 104 -11.34 -17.75 4.23
C HIS A 104 -10.15 -17.30 5.08
N ALA A 105 -9.36 -18.25 5.58
CA ALA A 105 -8.10 -17.90 6.22
C ALA A 105 -7.18 -17.21 5.19
N PRO A 106 -6.46 -16.13 5.57
CA PRO A 106 -5.49 -15.52 4.68
C PRO A 106 -4.46 -16.58 4.25
N VAL A 107 -4.12 -16.59 2.94
CA VAL A 107 -3.24 -17.55 2.25
C VAL A 107 -1.89 -17.75 2.98
N LEU A 108 -1.50 -16.78 3.81
CA LEU A 108 -0.31 -16.77 4.65
C LEU A 108 -0.23 -17.91 5.70
N LYS A 109 -1.32 -18.62 6.03
CA LYS A 109 -1.24 -19.81 6.90
C LYS A 109 -0.53 -21.01 6.25
N ALA A 110 -0.45 -21.05 4.92
CA ALA A 110 0.22 -22.14 4.21
C ALA A 110 1.76 -22.05 4.27
N LYS A 111 2.30 -20.88 4.68
CA LYS A 111 3.73 -20.55 4.65
C LYS A 111 4.35 -20.31 6.02
N GLU A 112 3.55 -20.36 7.09
CA GLU A 112 3.97 -20.07 8.48
C GLU A 112 5.03 -21.05 9.02
N LYS A 113 5.24 -22.20 8.35
CA LYS A 113 6.16 -23.28 8.76
C LYS A 113 7.25 -23.60 7.72
N ASP A 114 7.43 -22.77 6.69
CA ASP A 114 8.48 -22.99 5.69
C ASP A 114 9.88 -22.85 6.30
N ALA A 115 10.80 -23.73 5.89
CA ALA A 115 12.16 -23.82 6.46
C ALA A 115 13.11 -22.67 6.03
N GLU A 116 12.69 -21.80 5.12
CA GLU A 116 13.46 -20.64 4.66
C GLU A 116 13.12 -19.39 5.51
N PRO A 117 14.06 -18.87 6.33
CA PRO A 117 13.78 -17.80 7.32
C PRO A 117 13.46 -16.42 6.74
N THR A 118 13.58 -16.23 5.42
CA THR A 118 13.29 -14.96 4.72
C THR A 118 11.79 -14.64 4.65
N LEU A 119 10.93 -15.59 5.01
CA LEU A 119 9.47 -15.42 5.09
C LEU A 119 8.97 -14.79 6.41
N ASN A 120 9.86 -14.36 7.31
CA ASN A 120 9.52 -13.73 8.58
C ASN A 120 9.96 -12.26 8.63
N LEU A 121 9.37 -11.36 7.83
CA LEU A 121 9.80 -9.96 7.81
C LEU A 121 8.67 -8.95 8.05
N LYS A 122 9.01 -8.00 8.94
CA LYS A 122 8.19 -6.89 9.43
C LYS A 122 7.72 -6.03 8.26
N GLU A 123 6.41 -5.98 8.07
CA GLU A 123 5.75 -5.18 7.03
C GLU A 123 6.26 -3.73 7.06
N ARG A 124 6.43 -3.10 5.90
CA ARG A 124 6.75 -1.68 5.82
C ARG A 124 5.83 -0.95 4.85
N ILE A 125 5.15 0.07 5.37
CA ILE A 125 4.77 1.25 4.58
C ILE A 125 5.83 2.29 4.90
N GLY A 126 6.37 2.96 3.88
CA GLY A 126 7.43 3.95 4.07
C GLY A 126 7.15 4.94 5.21
N VAL A 127 8.19 5.40 5.89
CA VAL A 127 8.05 6.29 7.05
C VAL A 127 7.92 7.73 6.56
N ALA A 128 6.82 8.39 6.91
CA ALA A 128 6.66 9.83 6.71
C ALA A 128 7.26 10.61 7.89
N ARG A 129 7.90 11.74 7.61
CA ARG A 129 8.27 12.73 8.63
C ARG A 129 7.32 13.92 8.54
N LEU A 130 6.92 14.44 9.69
CA LEU A 130 6.15 15.67 9.76
C LEU A 130 7.03 16.83 9.30
N SER A 131 6.52 17.66 8.40
CA SER A 131 7.21 18.87 7.94
C SER A 131 7.22 19.96 9.03
N HIS A 132 6.17 20.00 9.85
CA HIS A 132 5.97 20.97 10.94
C HIS A 132 5.45 20.22 12.19
N PRO A 133 6.32 19.50 12.92
CA PRO A 133 5.93 18.75 14.10
C PRO A 133 5.24 19.61 15.17
N GLU A 134 5.66 20.87 15.29
CA GLU A 134 5.11 21.87 16.19
C GLU A 134 3.66 22.24 15.88
N ALA A 135 3.18 22.05 14.65
CA ALA A 135 1.78 22.27 14.29
C ALA A 135 0.90 21.01 14.46
N CYS A 136 1.49 19.84 14.69
CA CYS A 136 0.75 18.60 14.79
C CYS A 136 0.09 18.44 16.16
N LEU A 137 -1.24 18.57 16.22
CA LEU A 137 -2.01 18.42 17.46
C LEU A 137 -1.73 17.08 18.16
N ALA A 138 -1.57 15.99 17.40
CA ALA A 138 -1.23 14.67 17.94
C ALA A 138 0.15 14.67 18.64
N VAL A 139 1.18 15.33 18.06
CA VAL A 139 2.49 15.48 18.70
C VAL A 139 2.40 16.33 19.96
N GLN A 140 1.54 17.34 19.98
CA GLN A 140 1.26 18.15 21.17
C GLN A 140 0.41 17.45 22.23
N GLY A 141 -0.02 16.19 22.01
CA GLY A 141 -0.94 15.48 22.90
C GLY A 141 -2.35 16.08 22.94
N LYS A 142 -2.70 16.94 21.98
CA LYS A 142 -4.01 17.61 21.89
C LYS A 142 -4.90 16.85 20.91
N GLY A 143 -6.14 16.59 21.31
CA GLY A 143 -7.18 16.08 20.40
C GLY A 143 -7.68 17.17 19.45
N PHE A 144 -8.16 16.78 18.28
CA PHE A 144 -8.91 17.68 17.41
C PHE A 144 -10.30 17.94 18.00
N LYS A 145 -10.74 19.20 18.05
CA LYS A 145 -12.07 19.62 18.52
C LYS A 145 -12.72 20.53 17.48
N GLY A 146 -14.01 20.29 17.19
CA GLY A 146 -14.79 21.05 16.21
C GLY A 146 -15.01 20.29 14.89
N PRO A 147 -15.58 20.94 13.86
CA PRO A 147 -15.76 20.35 12.55
C PRO A 147 -14.42 20.30 11.79
N VAL A 148 -14.08 19.14 11.21
CA VAL A 148 -12.81 18.90 10.46
C VAL A 148 -12.64 19.85 9.28
N ARG A 149 -13.76 20.30 8.70
CA ARG A 149 -13.81 21.22 7.55
C ARG A 149 -14.94 22.22 7.75
N SER A 150 -14.85 23.39 7.12
CA SER A 150 -15.94 24.37 7.14
C SER A 150 -17.17 23.83 6.41
N ALA A 151 -18.35 24.39 6.71
CA ALA A 151 -19.61 23.99 6.08
C ALA A 151 -19.58 24.14 4.54
N ASP A 152 -18.74 25.04 4.02
CA ASP A 152 -18.58 25.30 2.60
C ASP A 152 -17.70 24.27 1.87
N PHE A 153 -17.05 23.36 2.61
CA PHE A 153 -16.17 22.37 2.00
C PHE A 153 -16.97 21.32 1.22
N LYS A 154 -16.96 21.46 -0.11
CA LYS A 154 -17.51 20.46 -1.03
C LYS A 154 -16.52 19.30 -1.21
N GLY A 155 -16.67 18.26 -0.39
CA GLY A 155 -15.93 17.02 -0.57
C GLY A 155 -16.32 16.31 -1.86
N ARG A 156 -15.34 15.74 -2.56
CA ARG A 156 -15.60 14.83 -3.69
C ARG A 156 -15.78 13.42 -3.16
N MET A 157 -17.03 12.93 -3.16
CA MET A 157 -17.36 11.55 -2.79
C MET A 157 -16.94 10.59 -3.91
N ARG A 158 -15.65 10.21 -3.93
CA ARG A 158 -15.07 9.33 -4.96
C ARG A 158 -15.70 7.93 -5.02
N TYR A 159 -16.45 7.53 -3.98
CA TYR A 159 -17.14 6.24 -3.93
C TYR A 159 -18.33 6.15 -4.91
N MET A 160 -19.04 7.25 -5.15
CA MET A 160 -20.24 7.21 -6.00
C MET A 160 -19.88 7.09 -7.49
N ASP A 161 -18.67 7.50 -7.86
CA ASP A 161 -18.19 7.50 -9.24
C ASP A 161 -17.56 6.16 -9.68
N VAL A 162 -17.26 5.25 -8.74
CA VAL A 162 -16.58 3.96 -9.00
C VAL A 162 -17.31 2.82 -8.31
N ASP A 163 -17.99 1.98 -9.09
CA ASP A 163 -18.63 0.75 -8.61
C ASP A 163 -17.57 -0.27 -8.19
N ARG A 164 -17.41 -0.46 -6.88
CA ARG A 164 -16.42 -1.38 -6.28
C ARG A 164 -16.70 -2.86 -6.59
N TRP A 165 -17.93 -3.19 -6.96
CA TRP A 165 -18.35 -4.57 -7.23
C TRP A 165 -18.23 -4.94 -8.71
N LYS A 166 -17.93 -3.96 -9.57
CA LYS A 166 -17.69 -4.14 -10.99
C LYS A 166 -16.27 -3.68 -11.35
N PRO A 167 -15.28 -4.61 -11.38
CA PRO A 167 -13.89 -4.27 -11.65
C PRO A 167 -13.74 -3.51 -12.97
N ILE A 168 -13.01 -2.39 -12.97
CA ILE A 168 -12.65 -1.68 -14.20
C ILE A 168 -11.58 -2.51 -14.90
N LEU A 169 -11.89 -3.00 -16.09
CA LEU A 169 -10.93 -3.72 -16.93
C LEU A 169 -9.83 -2.75 -17.36
N VAL A 170 -8.58 -3.07 -17.07
CA VAL A 170 -7.44 -2.36 -17.65
C VAL A 170 -7.23 -2.84 -19.07
N SER A 171 -7.49 -1.94 -20.02
CA SER A 171 -7.15 -2.03 -21.44
C SER A 171 -5.70 -1.68 -21.69
#